data_AF-A0A962NEZ2-F1
#
_entry.id   AF-A0A962NEZ2-F1
#
_cell.length_a   1.000
_cell.length_b   1.000
_cell.length_c   1.000
_cell.angle_alpha   90.00
_cell.angle_beta   90.00
_cell.angle_gamma   90.00
#
_symmetry.space_group_name_H-M   'P 1'
#
loop_
_entity.id
_entity.type
_entity.pdbx_description
1 polymer ?
#
loop_
_entity_poly.entity_id
_entity_poly.type
_entity_poly.pdbx_seq_one_letter_code
_entity_poly.pdbx_strand_id
1 'polypeptide(L)'
;MTPEPLDALAIRRQLSPATAAALNPIHIFQALDSTNRWLLEQGKGGDVCLAETQTAGRGRYGKSWQSPAGNIYCSVRWHFEVIPPHFGCLSLVVGVALARALEQAGLQGHGLKWPNDLWHQDRKLGGILIQTAEVLSQVVIGFGLNVNIDPQNGDPIDQPWCQLSDLLVSLPDRNHLL
;
A
#
# COMPACT_ATOMS: atom_id res chain seq x y z
N MET A 1 5.93 21.05 3.45
CA MET A 1 7.11 20.50 2.74
C MET A 1 6.60 19.53 1.70
N THR A 2 7.07 19.63 0.46
CA THR A 2 6.78 18.64 -0.58
C THR A 2 7.40 17.30 -0.16
N PRO A 3 6.66 16.18 -0.21
CA PRO A 3 7.20 14.87 0.13
C PRO A 3 8.29 14.48 -0.88
N GLU A 4 9.36 13.81 -0.41
CA GLU A 4 10.40 13.31 -1.31
C GLU A 4 9.81 12.32 -2.32
N PRO A 5 10.16 12.41 -3.61
CA PRO A 5 9.67 11.48 -4.62
C PRO A 5 10.04 10.03 -4.32
N LEU A 6 9.17 9.10 -4.72
CA LEU A 6 9.45 7.67 -4.67
C LEU A 6 10.60 7.32 -5.64
N ASP A 7 11.58 6.57 -5.15
CA ASP A 7 12.78 6.15 -5.87
C ASP A 7 12.97 4.63 -5.76
N ALA A 8 12.93 3.95 -6.90
CA ALA A 8 12.97 2.49 -6.98
C ALA A 8 14.31 1.93 -6.48
N LEU A 9 15.40 2.67 -6.66
CA LEU A 9 16.73 2.25 -6.24
C LEU A 9 16.93 2.50 -4.74
N ALA A 10 16.39 3.59 -4.18
CA ALA A 10 16.37 3.83 -2.75
C ALA A 10 15.57 2.76 -2.00
N ILE A 11 14.37 2.43 -2.48
CA ILE A 11 13.55 1.34 -1.92
C ILE A 11 14.29 0.00 -2.02
N ARG A 12 14.80 -0.33 -3.21
CA ARG A 12 15.48 -1.62 -3.44
C ARG A 12 16.71 -1.84 -2.55
N ARG A 13 17.44 -0.79 -2.20
CA ARG A 13 18.63 -0.88 -1.32
C ARG A 13 18.30 -1.31 0.11
N GLN A 14 17.05 -1.19 0.51
CA GLN A 14 16.60 -1.50 1.87
C GLN A 14 15.99 -2.89 1.98
N LEU A 15 15.61 -3.47 0.84
CA LEU A 15 15.10 -4.84 0.77
C LEU A 15 16.19 -5.84 1.12
N SER A 16 15.82 -6.88 1.86
CA SER A 16 16.70 -8.03 2.07
C SER A 16 17.08 -8.67 0.72
N PRO A 17 18.24 -9.34 0.59
CA PRO A 17 18.63 -10.00 -0.65
C PRO A 17 17.58 -10.99 -1.17
N ALA A 18 16.93 -11.73 -0.27
CA ALA A 18 15.86 -12.67 -0.63
C ALA A 18 14.62 -11.95 -1.17
N THR A 19 14.20 -10.86 -0.52
CA THR A 19 13.07 -10.04 -0.96
C THR A 19 13.35 -9.37 -2.31
N ALA A 20 14.55 -8.81 -2.49
CA ALA A 20 14.94 -8.14 -3.74
C ALA A 20 15.10 -9.11 -4.93
N ALA A 21 15.35 -10.40 -4.66
CA ALA A 21 15.34 -11.44 -5.68
C ALA A 21 13.92 -11.89 -6.04
N ALA A 22 13.01 -11.91 -5.07
CA ALA A 22 11.61 -12.28 -5.28
C ALA A 22 10.74 -11.16 -5.87
N LEU A 23 11.11 -9.89 -5.63
CA LEU A 23 10.39 -8.71 -6.08
C LEU A 23 11.18 -8.00 -7.17
N ASN A 24 10.77 -8.15 -8.43
CA ASN A 24 11.41 -7.45 -9.54
C ASN A 24 10.54 -7.47 -10.81
N PRO A 25 10.38 -6.34 -11.51
CA PRO A 25 10.90 -5.00 -11.18
C PRO A 25 9.94 -4.15 -10.32
N ILE A 26 10.48 -3.05 -9.77
CA ILE A 26 9.71 -1.99 -9.10
C ILE A 26 9.40 -0.90 -10.13
N HIS A 27 8.11 -0.73 -10.46
CA HIS A 27 7.61 0.30 -11.36
C HIS A 27 7.06 1.46 -10.54
N ILE A 28 7.50 2.69 -10.84
CA ILE A 28 7.03 3.90 -10.16
C ILE A 28 6.42 4.84 -11.20
N PHE A 29 5.18 5.23 -10.97
CA PHE A 29 4.46 6.16 -11.82
C PHE A 29 4.19 7.48 -11.08
N GLN A 30 4.30 8.59 -11.79
CA GLN A 30 3.85 9.89 -11.26
C GLN A 30 2.32 9.90 -11.10
N ALA A 31 1.60 9.42 -12.10
CA ALA A 31 0.15 9.23 -12.01
C ALA A 31 -0.28 8.05 -12.90
N LEU A 32 -1.25 7.29 -12.43
CA LEU A 32 -1.98 6.29 -13.19
C LEU A 32 -3.39 6.14 -12.62
N ASP A 33 -4.20 5.26 -13.18
CA ASP A 33 -5.56 5.05 -12.68
C ASP A 33 -5.58 4.21 -11.39
N SER A 34 -4.91 3.06 -11.36
CA SER A 34 -4.75 2.21 -10.18
C SER A 34 -3.54 1.29 -10.32
N THR A 35 -2.67 1.29 -9.31
CA THR A 35 -1.56 0.33 -9.14
C THR A 35 -2.02 -1.13 -9.22
N ASN A 36 -3.15 -1.46 -8.57
CA ASN A 36 -3.76 -2.78 -8.66
C ASN A 36 -4.18 -3.15 -10.09
N ARG A 37 -4.86 -2.24 -10.80
CA ARG A 37 -5.31 -2.52 -12.18
C ARG A 37 -4.12 -2.71 -13.10
N TRP A 38 -3.13 -1.83 -13.01
CA TRP A 38 -1.94 -1.89 -13.83
C TRP A 38 -1.22 -3.24 -13.66
N LEU A 39 -1.07 -3.74 -12.43
CA LEU A 39 -0.46 -5.06 -12.21
C LEU A 39 -1.31 -6.22 -12.69
N LEU A 40 -2.64 -6.14 -12.59
CA LEU A 40 -3.53 -7.19 -13.12
C LEU A 40 -3.37 -7.32 -14.63
N GLU A 41 -3.29 -6.19 -15.34
CA GLU A 41 -3.28 -6.13 -16.80
C GLU A 41 -1.89 -6.31 -17.41
N GLN A 42 -0.86 -5.72 -16.80
CA GLN A 42 0.48 -5.59 -17.40
C GLN A 42 1.59 -6.25 -16.56
N GLY A 43 1.37 -6.44 -15.26
CA GLY A 43 2.38 -6.94 -14.34
C GLY A 43 2.68 -8.43 -14.51
N LYS A 44 3.86 -8.86 -14.04
CA LYS A 44 4.22 -10.28 -13.92
C LYS A 44 4.37 -10.67 -12.45
N GLY A 45 4.50 -11.97 -12.17
CA GLY A 45 4.75 -12.43 -10.80
C GLY A 45 6.07 -11.87 -10.28
N GLY A 46 6.04 -11.21 -9.12
CA GLY A 46 7.17 -10.51 -8.53
C GLY A 46 7.19 -9.00 -8.81
N ASP A 47 6.39 -8.49 -9.76
CA ASP A 47 6.35 -7.07 -10.05
C ASP A 47 5.73 -6.26 -8.89
N VAL A 48 6.32 -5.10 -8.62
CA VAL A 48 5.81 -4.11 -7.68
C VAL A 48 5.42 -2.86 -8.46
N CYS A 49 4.26 -2.28 -8.17
CA CYS A 49 3.78 -1.04 -8.76
C CYS A 49 3.50 -0.02 -7.67
N LEU A 50 4.10 1.15 -7.81
CA LEU A 50 3.97 2.30 -6.93
C LEU A 50 3.49 3.51 -7.73
N ALA A 51 2.76 4.39 -7.04
CA ALA A 51 2.28 5.64 -7.62
C ALA A 51 2.47 6.81 -6.66
N GLU A 52 2.81 7.98 -7.20
CA GLU A 52 2.63 9.22 -6.45
C GLU A 52 1.15 9.60 -6.35
N THR A 53 0.35 9.36 -7.39
CA THR A 53 -1.10 9.65 -7.40
C THR A 53 -1.87 8.59 -8.17
N GLN A 54 -3.10 8.28 -7.74
CA GLN A 54 -4.03 7.46 -8.52
C GLN A 54 -5.29 8.26 -8.88
N THR A 55 -5.68 8.25 -10.15
CA THR A 55 -6.89 8.96 -10.63
C THR A 55 -8.17 8.16 -10.48
N ALA A 56 -8.07 6.83 -10.31
CA ALA A 56 -9.19 5.92 -10.09
C ALA A 56 -8.85 4.86 -9.05
N GLY A 57 -8.28 5.31 -7.92
CA GLY A 57 -7.90 4.43 -6.81
C GLY A 57 -9.07 3.58 -6.34
N ARG A 58 -8.80 2.32 -5.99
CA ARG A 58 -9.83 1.30 -5.74
C ARG A 58 -9.81 0.84 -4.28
N GLY A 59 -10.99 0.70 -3.71
CA GLY A 59 -11.27 0.00 -2.47
C GLY A 59 -12.10 -1.26 -2.70
N ARG A 60 -12.45 -1.94 -1.59
CA ARG A 60 -13.30 -3.13 -1.65
C ARG A 60 -14.72 -2.79 -2.10
N TYR A 61 -15.40 -3.77 -2.69
CA TYR A 61 -16.79 -3.66 -3.16
C TYR A 61 -17.03 -2.48 -4.11
N GLY A 62 -16.01 -2.13 -4.91
CA GLY A 62 -16.12 -1.06 -5.91
C GLY A 62 -16.06 0.36 -5.35
N LYS A 63 -15.81 0.54 -4.05
CA LYS A 63 -15.59 1.87 -3.46
C LYS A 63 -14.35 2.52 -4.07
N SER A 64 -14.35 3.85 -4.18
CA SER A 64 -13.16 4.61 -4.55
C SER A 64 -12.21 4.78 -3.37
N TRP A 65 -10.91 4.82 -3.65
CA TRP A 65 -9.86 5.16 -2.69
C TRP A 65 -9.20 6.46 -3.15
N GLN A 66 -9.39 7.55 -2.40
CA GLN A 66 -8.79 8.82 -2.74
C GLN A 66 -7.28 8.75 -2.60
N SER A 67 -6.59 9.15 -3.67
CA SER A 67 -5.17 8.85 -3.83
C SER A 67 -4.31 10.07 -4.23
N PRO A 68 -4.31 11.17 -3.46
CA PRO A 68 -3.45 12.33 -3.74
C PRO A 68 -1.96 12.05 -3.49
N ALA A 69 -1.09 12.94 -3.99
CA ALA A 69 0.35 12.89 -3.73
C ALA A 69 0.69 12.99 -2.24
N GLY A 70 1.80 12.35 -1.83
CA GLY A 70 2.32 12.38 -0.46
C GLY A 70 1.96 11.17 0.42
N ASN A 71 1.25 10.21 -0.15
CA ASN A 71 0.97 8.91 0.46
C ASN A 71 1.79 7.79 -0.17
N ILE A 72 1.57 6.56 0.30
CA ILE A 72 2.07 5.35 -0.34
C ILE A 72 0.90 4.60 -0.94
N TYR A 73 0.96 4.36 -2.26
CA TYR A 73 0.07 3.45 -2.98
C TYR A 73 0.93 2.38 -3.62
N CYS A 74 0.90 1.17 -3.06
CA CYS A 74 1.76 0.09 -3.46
C CYS A 74 0.93 -1.15 -3.79
N SER A 75 1.29 -1.83 -4.86
CA SER A 75 0.73 -3.12 -5.20
C SER A 75 1.85 -4.09 -5.56
N VAL A 76 1.66 -5.36 -5.22
CA VAL A 76 2.58 -6.46 -5.56
C VAL A 76 1.81 -7.57 -6.25
N ARG A 77 2.29 -8.01 -7.42
CA ARG A 77 1.72 -9.19 -8.09
C ARG A 77 2.46 -10.43 -7.61
N TRP A 78 1.72 -11.35 -7.00
CA TRP A 78 2.29 -12.55 -6.42
C TRP A 78 1.69 -13.81 -7.03
N HIS A 79 2.51 -14.84 -7.21
CA HIS A 79 2.09 -16.16 -7.64
C HIS A 79 2.35 -17.17 -6.54
N PHE A 80 1.28 -17.84 -6.10
CA PHE A 80 1.36 -18.95 -5.16
C PHE A 80 1.50 -20.26 -5.93
N GLU A 81 2.56 -21.03 -5.67
CA GLU A 81 2.68 -22.39 -6.24
C GLU A 81 1.51 -23.28 -5.79
N VAL A 82 1.08 -23.12 -4.53
CA VAL A 82 -0.08 -23.79 -3.95
C VAL A 82 -0.93 -22.74 -3.24
N ILE A 83 -2.22 -22.68 -3.58
CA ILE A 83 -3.16 -21.75 -2.93
C ILE A 83 -3.30 -22.13 -1.45
N PRO A 84 -3.02 -21.22 -0.51
CA PRO A 84 -3.18 -21.50 0.91
C PRO A 84 -4.64 -21.82 1.28
N PRO A 85 -4.89 -22.75 2.22
CA PRO A 85 -6.25 -23.13 2.63
C PRO A 85 -7.07 -21.97 3.22
N HIS A 86 -6.41 -20.92 3.73
CA HIS A 86 -7.05 -19.71 4.27
C HIS A 86 -6.73 -18.47 3.42
N PHE A 87 -6.73 -18.61 2.10
CA PHE A 87 -6.44 -17.54 1.16
C PHE A 87 -7.27 -16.25 1.42
N GLY A 88 -8.51 -16.39 1.86
CA GLY A 88 -9.38 -15.26 2.24
C GLY A 88 -8.84 -14.39 3.40
N CYS A 89 -7.89 -14.88 4.19
CA CYS A 89 -7.25 -14.15 5.28
C CYS A 89 -6.00 -13.38 4.84
N LEU A 90 -5.63 -13.39 3.56
CA LEU A 90 -4.41 -12.74 3.08
C LEU A 90 -4.37 -11.24 3.40
N SER A 91 -5.51 -10.53 3.40
CA SER A 91 -5.56 -9.12 3.81
C SER A 91 -5.14 -8.91 5.27
N LEU A 92 -5.44 -9.86 6.16
CA LEU A 92 -5.03 -9.79 7.56
C LEU A 92 -3.53 -10.05 7.71
N VAL A 93 -2.98 -10.98 6.93
CA VAL A 93 -1.52 -11.23 6.90
C VAL A 93 -0.76 -9.97 6.48
N VAL A 94 -1.23 -9.33 5.40
CA VAL A 94 -0.66 -8.05 4.93
C VAL A 94 -0.86 -6.96 5.98
N GLY A 95 -2.02 -6.91 6.63
CA GLY A 95 -2.29 -5.98 7.72
C GLY A 95 -1.31 -6.12 8.88
N VAL A 96 -1.02 -7.35 9.30
CA VAL A 96 -0.03 -7.61 10.36
C VAL A 96 1.37 -7.18 9.93
N ALA A 97 1.76 -7.41 8.67
CA ALA A 97 3.04 -6.95 8.14
C ALA A 97 3.15 -5.42 8.17
N LEU A 98 2.10 -4.71 7.71
CA LEU A 98 2.04 -3.25 7.74
C LEU A 98 2.04 -2.71 9.17
N ALA A 99 1.29 -3.33 10.09
CA ALA A 99 1.27 -2.94 11.50
C ALA A 99 2.67 -3.04 12.13
N ARG A 100 3.41 -4.11 11.86
CA ARG A 100 4.79 -4.29 12.34
C ARG A 100 5.76 -3.26 11.74
N ALA A 101 5.62 -2.94 10.45
CA ALA A 101 6.44 -1.90 9.82
C ALA A 101 6.18 -0.52 10.47
N LEU A 102 4.93 -0.21 10.79
CA LEU A 102 4.56 1.01 11.49
C LEU A 102 5.08 1.05 12.93
N GLU A 103 5.07 -0.07 13.66
CA GLU A 103 5.68 -0.18 14.99
C GLU A 103 7.19 0.11 14.94
N GLN A 104 7.89 -0.42 13.94
CA GLN A 104 9.32 -0.17 13.72
C GLN A 104 9.60 1.29 13.37
N ALA A 105 8.67 1.95 12.67
CA ALA A 105 8.70 3.39 12.41
C ALA A 105 8.35 4.25 13.64
N GLY A 106 8.06 3.64 14.79
CA GLY A 106 7.77 4.34 16.05
C GLY A 106 6.30 4.65 16.28
N LEU A 107 5.38 4.23 15.41
CA LEU A 107 3.95 4.40 15.64
C LEU A 107 3.48 3.41 16.71
N GLN A 108 2.68 3.88 17.66
CA GLN A 108 2.11 3.07 18.73
C GLN A 108 0.59 3.25 18.78
N GLY A 109 -0.13 2.26 19.30
CA GLY A 109 -1.58 2.35 19.52
C GLY A 109 -2.44 2.26 18.24
N HIS A 110 -1.84 1.94 17.09
CA HIS A 110 -2.60 1.55 15.89
C HIS A 110 -3.09 0.11 16.01
N GLY A 111 -4.07 -0.24 15.17
CA GLY A 111 -4.65 -1.58 15.12
C GLY A 111 -5.17 -1.94 13.74
N LEU A 112 -5.59 -3.19 13.61
CA LEU A 112 -6.23 -3.71 12.41
C LEU A 112 -7.73 -3.79 12.62
N LYS A 113 -8.49 -3.11 11.76
CA LYS A 113 -9.93 -3.26 11.69
C LYS A 113 -10.27 -4.26 10.60
N TRP A 114 -10.89 -5.37 11.00
CA TRP A 114 -11.33 -6.39 10.06
C TRP A 114 -12.27 -5.77 9.01
N PRO A 115 -12.13 -6.14 7.73
CA PRO A 115 -11.25 -7.18 7.19
C PRO A 115 -9.91 -6.69 6.62
N ASN A 116 -9.70 -5.39 6.46
CA ASN A 116 -8.67 -4.91 5.53
C ASN A 116 -8.12 -3.51 5.83
N ASP A 117 -8.39 -2.95 7.01
CA ASP A 117 -8.01 -1.56 7.29
C ASP A 117 -7.03 -1.45 8.46
N LEU A 118 -6.11 -0.49 8.35
CA LEU A 118 -5.28 0.01 9.44
C LEU A 118 -5.94 1.22 10.07
N TRP A 119 -6.02 1.24 11.39
CA TRP A 119 -6.77 2.24 12.16
C TRP A 119 -5.94 2.76 13.33
N HIS A 120 -6.20 4.01 13.71
CA HIS A 120 -5.68 4.61 14.93
C HIS A 120 -6.74 5.55 15.51
N GLN A 121 -7.14 5.34 16.77
CA GLN A 121 -8.17 6.15 17.46
C GLN A 121 -9.43 6.41 16.61
N ASP A 122 -10.10 5.33 16.18
CA ASP A 122 -11.33 5.39 15.36
C ASP A 122 -11.22 6.14 14.02
N ARG A 123 -9.99 6.37 13.54
CA ARG A 123 -9.69 6.98 12.25
C ARG A 123 -8.92 6.01 11.38
N LYS A 124 -9.23 6.01 10.09
CA LYS A 124 -8.55 5.17 9.11
C LYS A 124 -7.16 5.71 8.76
N LEU A 125 -6.14 4.88 8.91
CA LEU A 125 -4.75 5.17 8.56
C LEU A 125 -4.34 4.58 7.21
N GLY A 126 -4.95 3.46 6.83
CA GLY A 126 -4.62 2.78 5.58
C GLY A 126 -5.62 1.69 5.24
N GLY A 127 -5.49 1.12 4.05
CA GLY A 127 -6.37 0.10 3.53
C GLY A 127 -5.65 -0.90 2.64
N ILE A 128 -6.14 -2.13 2.63
CA ILE A 128 -5.60 -3.25 1.87
C ILE A 128 -6.66 -3.74 0.90
N LEU A 129 -6.24 -4.07 -0.31
CA LEU A 129 -7.08 -4.60 -1.38
C LEU A 129 -6.39 -5.78 -2.06
N ILE A 130 -6.92 -6.99 -1.81
CA ILE A 130 -6.51 -8.21 -2.50
C ILE A 130 -7.43 -8.43 -3.70
N GLN A 131 -6.85 -8.63 -4.87
CA GLN A 131 -7.58 -9.01 -6.08
C GLN A 131 -6.94 -10.23 -6.72
N THR A 132 -7.75 -11.20 -7.11
CA THR A 132 -7.29 -12.34 -7.91
C THR A 132 -7.16 -11.90 -9.37
N ALA A 133 -6.10 -12.36 -10.03
CA ALA A 133 -5.99 -12.30 -11.49
C ALA A 133 -6.89 -13.40 -12.10
N GLU A 134 -6.75 -13.63 -13.42
CA GLU A 134 -7.51 -14.67 -14.13
C GLU A 134 -7.29 -16.08 -13.55
N VAL A 135 -6.07 -16.34 -13.05
CA VAL A 135 -5.72 -17.60 -12.38
C VAL A 135 -5.79 -17.38 -10.87
N LEU A 136 -6.53 -18.24 -10.14
CA LEU A 136 -6.74 -18.12 -8.69
C LEU A 136 -5.44 -18.09 -7.86
N SER A 137 -4.36 -18.69 -8.36
CA SER A 137 -3.05 -18.68 -7.73
C SER A 137 -2.23 -17.41 -8.01
N GLN A 138 -2.73 -16.50 -8.86
CA GLN A 138 -2.12 -15.21 -9.14
C GLN A 138 -2.96 -14.09 -8.54
N VAL A 139 -2.31 -13.23 -7.78
CA VAL A 139 -2.99 -12.20 -6.99
C VAL A 139 -2.25 -10.89 -7.11
N VAL A 140 -3.00 -9.81 -6.93
CA VAL A 140 -2.43 -8.49 -6.71
C VAL A 140 -2.80 -8.05 -5.31
N ILE A 141 -1.76 -7.82 -4.51
CA ILE A 141 -1.82 -7.38 -3.13
C ILE A 141 -1.58 -5.88 -3.13
N GLY A 142 -2.64 -5.08 -3.02
CA GLY A 142 -2.57 -3.64 -2.92
C GLY A 142 -2.68 -3.15 -1.49
N PHE A 143 -1.93 -2.12 -1.13
CA PHE A 143 -2.17 -1.32 0.07
C PHE A 143 -1.96 0.17 -0.19
N GLY A 144 -2.78 0.96 0.50
CA GLY A 144 -2.66 2.40 0.59
C GLY A 144 -2.40 2.81 2.04
N LEU A 145 -1.43 3.70 2.25
CA LEU A 145 -1.09 4.24 3.57
C LEU A 145 -1.12 5.77 3.53
N ASN A 146 -1.86 6.37 4.46
CA ASN A 146 -1.92 7.82 4.62
C ASN A 146 -0.66 8.28 5.35
N VAL A 147 0.20 9.01 4.67
CA VAL A 147 1.52 9.42 5.19
C VAL A 147 1.52 10.92 5.48
N ASN A 148 1.41 11.74 4.44
CA ASN A 148 1.42 13.19 4.58
C ASN A 148 0.70 13.85 3.40
N ILE A 149 -0.62 13.95 3.52
CA ILE A 149 -1.50 14.61 2.56
C ILE A 149 -1.66 16.07 3.00
N ASP A 150 -1.67 16.98 2.03
CA ASP A 150 -2.25 18.30 2.24
C ASP A 150 -3.78 18.16 2.13
N PRO A 151 -4.58 18.40 3.20
CA PRO A 151 -6.03 18.25 3.15
C PRO A 151 -6.73 19.09 2.07
N GLN A 152 -6.05 20.09 1.51
CA GLN A 152 -6.55 20.90 0.40
C GLN A 152 -6.34 20.22 -0.97
N ASN A 153 -5.51 19.19 -1.04
CA ASN A 153 -5.20 18.44 -2.25
C ASN A 153 -6.03 17.16 -2.33
N GLY A 154 -7.08 17.20 -3.15
CA GLY A 154 -7.89 16.04 -3.51
C GLY A 154 -9.36 16.19 -3.16
N ASP A 155 -10.13 15.16 -3.52
CA ASP A 155 -11.55 15.10 -3.20
C ASP A 155 -11.79 14.86 -1.69
N PRO A 156 -12.92 15.31 -1.13
CA PRO A 156 -13.29 15.03 0.25
C PRO A 156 -13.31 13.53 0.55
N ILE A 157 -12.72 13.15 1.69
CA ILE A 157 -12.79 11.79 2.22
C ILE A 157 -14.01 11.70 3.15
N ASP A 158 -14.94 10.81 2.83
CA ASP A 158 -16.27 10.68 3.44
C ASP A 158 -16.29 9.89 4.77
N GLN A 159 -15.12 9.63 5.35
CA GLN A 159 -14.96 8.89 6.60
C GLN A 159 -13.83 9.48 7.46
N PRO A 160 -13.85 9.28 8.79
CA PRO A 160 -12.75 9.67 9.65
C PRO A 160 -11.43 9.01 9.23
N TRP A 161 -10.40 9.83 9.03
CA TRP A 161 -9.07 9.38 8.62
C TRP A 161 -7.97 10.12 9.38
N CYS A 162 -6.79 9.54 9.40
CA CYS A 162 -5.56 10.11 9.94
C CYS A 162 -4.38 9.73 9.04
N GLN A 163 -3.25 10.38 9.26
CA GLN A 163 -2.02 10.18 8.50
C GLN A 163 -0.82 10.14 9.43
N LEU A 164 0.29 9.54 9.00
CA LEU A 164 1.48 9.38 9.84
C LEU A 164 2.06 10.71 10.33
N SER A 165 1.98 11.78 9.53
CA SER A 165 2.47 13.11 9.92
C SER A 165 1.72 13.72 11.11
N ASP A 166 0.50 13.27 11.40
CA ASP A 166 -0.25 13.70 12.58
C ASP A 166 0.13 12.89 13.84
N LEU A 167 0.73 11.72 13.64
CA LEU A 167 0.88 10.68 14.69
C LEU A 167 2.33 10.49 15.12
N LEU A 168 3.30 10.86 14.28
CA LEU A 168 4.73 10.71 14.53
C LEU A 168 5.39 12.07 14.78
N VAL A 169 6.30 12.12 15.75
CA VAL A 169 7.10 13.32 16.04
C VAL A 169 8.08 13.62 14.90
N SER A 170 8.65 12.58 14.29
CA SER A 170 9.49 12.67 13.11
C SER A 170 8.95 11.73 12.06
N LEU A 171 8.56 12.28 10.92
CA LEU A 171 8.01 11.49 9.82
C LEU A 171 9.17 10.82 9.06
N PRO A 172 9.22 9.49 8.98
CA PRO A 172 10.22 8.79 8.17
C PRO A 172 9.98 9.04 6.68
N ASP A 173 11.05 8.95 5.90
CA ASP A 173 10.96 9.02 4.45
C ASP A 173 10.10 7.87 3.88
N ARG A 174 9.30 8.15 2.84
CA ARG A 174 8.42 7.15 2.23
C ARG A 174 9.19 5.99 1.62
N ASN A 175 10.38 6.25 1.06
CA ASN A 175 11.24 5.19 0.56
C ASN A 175 11.79 4.33 1.69
N HIS A 176 11.95 4.87 2.91
CA HIS A 176 12.41 4.09 4.07
C HIS A 176 11.31 3.22 4.69
N LEU A 177 10.04 3.61 4.52
CA LEU A 177 8.90 2.83 4.96
C LEU A 177 8.57 1.63 4.04
N LEU A 178 9.12 1.61 2.81
CA LEU A 178 8.85 0.62 1.75
C LEU A 178 9.98 -0.42 1.64
#